data_AF-A0A6P7F9V2-F1
#
_entry.id   AF-A0A6P7F9V2-F1
#
_cell.length_a   1.000
_cell.length_b   1.000
_cell.length_c   1.000
_cell.angle_alpha   90.00
_cell.angle_beta   90.00
_cell.angle_gamma   90.00
#
_symmetry.space_group_name_H-M   'P 1'
#
loop_
_entity.id
_entity.type
_entity.pdbx_description
1 polymer ?
#
loop_
_entity_poly.entity_id
_entity_poly.type
_entity_poly.pdbx_seq_one_letter_code
_entity_poly.pdbx_strand_id
1 'polypeptide(L)'
;MFELIKNLKPNLSPTAIHCNFEQAAFAAMEDCFPGVNINGCFFHLAQNMKKHVALLGHLTEYNNDTQFALNCKMVTSFAFVPVRHLDQAVDVLGNALPVALQPLLDWFEDNYAGRTNRRGDGRRPPLLPQEMWNLYQRTMKREDRNNNYEEAAHRRLQT
;
A
#
# COMPACT_ATOMS: atom_id res chain seq x y z
N MET A 1 -20.68 -10.51 -2.54
CA MET A 1 -19.51 -11.02 -3.30
C MET A 1 -18.85 -12.19 -2.57
N PHE A 2 -18.31 -11.98 -1.36
CA PHE A 2 -17.62 -13.03 -0.60
C PHE A 2 -18.51 -14.22 -0.23
N GLU A 3 -19.78 -13.98 0.10
CA GLU A 3 -20.77 -15.05 0.29
C GLU A 3 -21.00 -15.90 -0.99
N LEU A 4 -20.92 -15.29 -2.19
CA LEU A 4 -20.98 -16.05 -3.44
C LEU A 4 -19.76 -16.97 -3.58
N ILE A 5 -18.58 -16.51 -3.17
CA ILE A 5 -17.35 -17.31 -3.19
C ILE A 5 -17.46 -18.49 -2.23
N LYS A 6 -18.02 -18.30 -1.02
CA LYS A 6 -18.32 -19.39 -0.10
C LYS A 6 -19.30 -20.39 -0.71
N ASN A 7 -20.35 -19.94 -1.37
CA ASN A 7 -21.29 -20.84 -2.02
C ASN A 7 -20.62 -21.69 -3.12
N LEU A 8 -19.69 -21.10 -3.87
CA LEU A 8 -18.91 -21.83 -4.89
C LEU A 8 -17.87 -22.78 -4.29
N LYS A 9 -17.30 -22.45 -3.13
CA LYS A 9 -16.34 -23.27 -2.40
C LYS A 9 -16.66 -23.31 -0.90
N PRO A 10 -17.60 -24.18 -0.48
CA PRO A 10 -18.16 -24.17 0.88
C PRO A 10 -17.13 -24.33 2.02
N ASN A 11 -16.02 -25.01 1.75
CA ASN A 11 -14.96 -25.26 2.71
C ASN A 11 -13.77 -24.30 2.57
N LEU A 12 -13.96 -23.16 1.91
CA LEU A 12 -12.91 -22.16 1.78
C LEU A 12 -12.62 -21.53 3.15
N SER A 13 -11.43 -21.80 3.68
CA SER A 13 -10.92 -21.22 4.93
C SER A 13 -9.54 -20.61 4.65
N PRO A 14 -9.50 -19.37 4.13
CA PRO A 14 -8.23 -18.72 3.81
C PRO A 14 -7.54 -18.26 5.09
N THR A 15 -6.23 -18.44 5.18
CA THR A 15 -5.42 -17.86 6.27
C THR A 15 -5.04 -16.41 6.01
N ALA A 16 -5.10 -15.97 4.74
CA ALA A 16 -4.87 -14.59 4.34
C ALA A 16 -5.68 -14.24 3.08
N ILE A 17 -6.08 -12.97 2.96
CA ILE A 17 -6.68 -12.37 1.77
C ILE A 17 -5.84 -11.17 1.36
N HIS A 18 -5.46 -11.10 0.09
CA HIS A 18 -4.75 -9.96 -0.48
C HIS A 18 -5.74 -9.11 -1.30
N CYS A 19 -5.81 -7.82 -1.01
CA CYS A 19 -6.84 -6.96 -1.61
C CYS A 19 -6.37 -5.51 -1.83
N ASN A 20 -7.25 -4.75 -2.48
CA ASN A 20 -7.16 -3.31 -2.65
C ASN A 20 -7.35 -2.57 -1.31
N PHE A 21 -6.97 -1.30 -1.25
CA PHE A 21 -7.01 -0.50 -0.03
C PHE A 21 -8.40 0.12 0.26
N GLU A 22 -9.47 -0.69 0.20
CA GLU A 22 -10.85 -0.22 0.44
C GLU A 22 -11.38 -0.69 1.80
N GLN A 23 -11.56 0.25 2.73
CA GLN A 23 -12.01 -0.07 4.11
C GLN A 23 -13.32 -0.87 4.16
N ALA A 24 -14.30 -0.54 3.30
CA ALA A 24 -15.56 -1.26 3.24
C ALA A 24 -15.39 -2.74 2.84
N ALA A 25 -14.37 -3.03 2.02
CA ALA A 25 -14.08 -4.40 1.62
C ALA A 25 -13.50 -5.21 2.79
N PHE A 26 -12.78 -4.59 3.73
CA PHE A 26 -12.18 -5.31 4.87
C PHE A 26 -13.25 -5.80 5.83
N ALA A 27 -14.20 -4.94 6.20
CA ALA A 27 -15.29 -5.32 7.08
C ALA A 27 -16.08 -6.52 6.50
N ALA A 28 -16.33 -6.50 5.19
CA ALA A 28 -17.01 -7.62 4.52
C ALA A 28 -16.16 -8.90 4.46
N MET A 29 -14.83 -8.78 4.31
CA MET A 29 -13.92 -9.94 4.33
C MET A 29 -13.83 -10.57 5.73
N GLU A 30 -13.73 -9.76 6.79
CA GLU A 30 -13.69 -10.23 8.17
C GLU A 30 -15.01 -10.87 8.60
N ASP A 31 -16.15 -10.28 8.23
CA ASP A 31 -17.48 -10.85 8.50
C ASP A 31 -17.65 -12.21 7.81
N CYS A 32 -17.17 -12.32 6.56
CA CYS A 32 -17.21 -13.57 5.84
C CYS A 32 -16.17 -14.59 6.33
N PHE A 33 -14.96 -14.17 6.67
CA PHE A 33 -13.86 -15.04 7.07
C PHE A 33 -13.25 -14.56 8.40
N PRO A 34 -13.89 -14.88 9.54
CA PRO A 34 -13.42 -14.42 10.84
C PRO A 34 -11.98 -14.86 11.12
N GLY A 35 -11.13 -13.92 11.54
CA GLY A 35 -9.72 -14.18 11.87
C GLY A 35 -8.78 -14.29 10.66
N VAL A 36 -9.25 -13.98 9.45
CA VAL A 36 -8.41 -13.94 8.25
C VAL A 36 -7.41 -12.78 8.33
N ASN A 37 -6.16 -13.01 7.90
CA ASN A 37 -5.20 -11.91 7.75
C ASN A 37 -5.49 -11.13 6.47
N ILE A 38 -5.94 -9.88 6.59
CA ILE A 38 -6.16 -9.01 5.44
C ILE A 38 -4.89 -8.22 5.13
N ASN A 39 -4.39 -8.40 3.91
CA ASN A 39 -3.12 -7.88 3.46
C ASN A 39 -3.33 -6.93 2.28
N GLY A 40 -2.80 -5.71 2.40
CA GLY A 40 -2.73 -4.79 1.26
C GLY A 40 -1.74 -5.29 0.22
N CYS A 41 -2.07 -5.14 -1.06
CA CYS A 41 -1.15 -5.47 -2.14
C CYS A 41 -0.28 -4.30 -2.59
N PHE A 42 1.02 -4.57 -2.80
CA PHE A 42 1.96 -3.62 -3.38
C PHE A 42 1.55 -3.12 -4.77
N PHE A 43 1.00 -3.99 -5.62
CA PHE A 43 0.51 -3.61 -6.95
C PHE A 43 -0.48 -2.46 -6.85
N HIS A 44 -1.48 -2.62 -6.00
CA HIS A 44 -2.51 -1.61 -5.75
C HIS A 44 -1.93 -0.35 -5.09
N LEU A 45 -0.92 -0.48 -4.23
CA LEU A 45 -0.22 0.66 -3.63
C LEU A 45 0.50 1.48 -4.72
N ALA A 46 1.20 0.81 -5.62
CA ALA A 46 1.89 1.44 -6.75
C ALA A 46 0.90 2.08 -7.74
N GLN A 47 -0.26 1.45 -7.98
CA GLN A 47 -1.33 2.04 -8.78
C GLN A 47 -1.92 3.29 -8.11
N ASN A 48 -2.19 3.24 -6.81
CA ASN A 48 -2.72 4.38 -6.05
C ASN A 48 -1.72 5.56 -6.06
N MET A 49 -0.42 5.28 -5.90
CA MET A 49 0.62 6.29 -6.06
C MET A 49 0.56 6.92 -7.45
N LYS A 50 0.51 6.13 -8.53
CA LYS A 50 0.46 6.67 -9.89
C LYS A 50 -0.79 7.52 -10.14
N LYS A 51 -1.94 7.11 -9.61
CA LYS A 51 -3.18 7.90 -9.64
C LYS A 51 -2.99 9.23 -8.90
N HIS A 52 -2.38 9.21 -7.72
CA HIS A 52 -2.14 10.43 -6.95
C HIS A 52 -1.16 11.37 -7.64
N VAL A 53 -0.07 10.85 -8.22
CA VAL A 53 0.86 11.63 -9.05
C VAL A 53 0.14 12.32 -10.22
N ALA A 54 -0.83 11.64 -10.84
CA ALA A 54 -1.65 12.25 -11.89
C ALA A 54 -2.57 13.36 -11.36
N LEU A 55 -3.17 13.18 -10.17
CA LEU A 55 -3.96 14.22 -9.51
C LEU A 55 -3.14 15.46 -9.17
N LEU A 56 -1.86 15.28 -8.84
CA LEU A 56 -0.91 16.38 -8.62
C LEU A 56 -0.47 17.05 -9.94
N GLY A 57 -0.93 16.59 -11.09
CA GLY A 57 -0.57 17.14 -12.40
C GLY A 57 0.78 16.66 -12.96
N HIS A 58 1.42 15.68 -12.34
CA HIS A 58 2.78 15.24 -12.66
C HIS A 58 2.86 13.93 -13.46
N LEU A 59 1.77 13.54 -14.14
CA LEU A 59 1.74 12.28 -14.88
C LEU A 59 2.72 12.29 -16.07
N THR A 60 2.88 13.44 -16.73
CA THR A 60 3.77 13.61 -17.87
C THR A 60 5.23 13.44 -17.44
N GLU A 61 5.63 14.10 -16.36
CA GLU A 61 6.95 14.00 -15.76
C GLU A 61 7.23 12.57 -15.29
N TYR A 62 6.26 11.94 -14.62
CA TYR A 62 6.40 10.54 -14.20
C TYR A 62 6.64 9.56 -15.36
N ASN A 63 6.04 9.79 -16.53
CA ASN A 63 6.19 8.90 -17.68
C ASN A 63 7.48 9.16 -18.46
N ASN A 64 8.02 10.38 -18.41
CA ASN A 64 9.10 10.82 -19.29
C ASN A 64 10.44 11.10 -18.58
N ASP A 65 10.43 11.31 -17.26
CA ASP A 65 11.63 11.51 -16.43
C ASP A 65 11.83 10.32 -15.48
N THR A 66 12.91 9.58 -15.75
CA THR A 66 13.28 8.39 -14.96
C THR A 66 13.63 8.70 -13.50
N GLN A 67 14.25 9.85 -13.22
CA GLN A 67 14.61 10.26 -11.86
C GLN A 67 13.36 10.70 -11.09
N PHE A 68 12.45 11.44 -11.74
CA PHE A 68 11.17 11.80 -11.14
C PHE A 68 10.36 10.53 -10.79
N ALA A 69 10.27 9.60 -11.74
CA ALA A 69 9.59 8.33 -11.52
C ALA A 69 10.23 7.51 -10.38
N LEU A 70 11.57 7.51 -10.29
CA LEU A 70 12.29 6.87 -9.19
C LEU A 70 11.94 7.51 -7.85
N ASN A 71 11.92 8.84 -7.76
CA ASN A 71 11.55 9.56 -6.55
C ASN A 71 10.12 9.21 -6.09
N CYS A 72 9.16 9.13 -7.00
CA CYS A 72 7.80 8.67 -6.68
C CYS A 72 7.77 7.23 -6.16
N LYS A 73 8.57 6.33 -6.76
CA LYS A 73 8.66 4.92 -6.31
C LYS A 73 9.35 4.77 -4.96
N MET A 74 10.27 5.67 -4.61
CA MET A 74 10.88 5.67 -3.27
C MET A 74 9.83 5.90 -2.18
N VAL A 75 8.79 6.70 -2.42
CA VAL A 75 7.69 6.87 -1.47
C VAL A 75 6.95 5.55 -1.21
N THR A 76 6.61 4.77 -2.24
CA THR A 76 5.96 3.47 -2.02
C THR A 76 6.91 2.40 -1.49
N SER A 77 8.23 2.60 -1.59
CA SER A 77 9.23 1.67 -1.06
C SER A 77 9.22 1.55 0.47
N PHE A 78 8.57 2.49 1.18
CA PHE A 78 8.34 2.39 2.62
C PHE A 78 7.59 1.12 3.02
N ALA A 79 6.83 0.50 2.12
CA ALA A 79 6.24 -0.82 2.33
C ALA A 79 7.29 -1.88 2.72
N PHE A 80 8.55 -1.69 2.35
CA PHE A 80 9.65 -2.61 2.65
C PHE A 80 10.55 -2.14 3.81
N VAL A 81 10.22 -1.04 4.48
CA VAL A 81 10.97 -0.56 5.64
C VAL A 81 10.39 -1.22 6.91
N PRO A 82 11.21 -1.72 7.85
CA PRO A 82 10.72 -2.16 9.15
C PRO A 82 9.95 -1.03 9.83
N VAL A 83 8.75 -1.29 10.34
CA VAL A 83 7.90 -0.28 11.00
C VAL A 83 8.67 0.57 12.02
N ARG A 84 9.52 -0.06 12.85
CA ARG A 84 10.38 0.63 13.85
C ARG A 84 11.39 1.64 13.27
N HIS A 85 11.62 1.63 11.97
CA HIS A 85 12.55 2.53 11.25
C HIS A 85 11.81 3.43 10.25
N LEU A 86 10.47 3.35 10.20
CA LEU A 86 9.67 4.09 9.25
C LEU A 86 9.83 5.60 9.44
N ASP A 87 9.85 6.08 10.69
CA ASP A 87 10.01 7.51 11.01
C ASP A 87 11.31 8.06 10.44
N GLN A 88 12.43 7.41 10.76
CA GLN A 88 13.74 7.79 10.26
C GLN A 88 13.79 7.75 8.72
N ALA A 89 13.19 6.73 8.10
CA ALA A 89 13.18 6.61 6.65
C ALA A 89 12.36 7.73 5.98
N VAL A 90 11.23 8.12 6.58
CA VAL A 90 10.40 9.24 6.12
C VAL A 90 11.16 10.55 6.26
N ASP A 91 11.84 10.79 7.38
CA ASP A 91 12.62 12.02 7.57
C ASP A 91 13.78 12.13 6.57
N VAL A 92 14.51 11.03 6.35
CA VAL A 92 15.62 11.00 5.38
C VAL A 92 15.11 11.25 3.96
N LEU A 93 14.05 10.54 3.54
CA LEU A 93 13.50 10.70 2.21
C LEU A 93 12.85 12.08 2.04
N GLY A 94 12.13 12.57 3.04
CA GLY A 94 11.48 13.89 3.02
C GLY A 94 12.49 15.02 2.80
N ASN A 95 13.68 14.94 3.41
CA ASN A 95 14.75 15.92 3.18
C ASN A 95 15.42 15.78 1.80
N ALA A 96 15.42 14.59 1.22
CA ALA A 96 16.03 14.32 -0.09
C ALA A 96 15.07 14.54 -1.27
N LEU A 97 13.76 14.48 -1.03
CA LEU A 97 12.75 14.60 -2.08
C LEU A 97 12.66 16.04 -2.62
N PRO A 98 12.51 16.22 -3.94
CA PRO A 98 12.19 17.51 -4.52
C PRO A 98 10.92 18.10 -3.89
N VAL A 99 10.86 19.43 -3.75
CA VAL A 99 9.70 20.15 -3.18
C VAL A 99 8.39 19.77 -3.89
N ALA A 100 8.44 19.55 -5.22
CA ALA A 100 7.29 19.12 -6.01
C ALA A 100 6.69 17.76 -5.58
N LEU A 101 7.45 16.92 -4.88
CA LEU A 101 7.02 15.60 -4.41
C LEU A 101 6.67 15.56 -2.93
N GLN A 102 6.79 16.67 -2.20
CA GLN A 102 6.31 16.76 -0.82
C GLN A 102 4.81 16.44 -0.69
N PRO A 103 3.92 16.92 -1.59
CA PRO A 103 2.51 16.53 -1.55
C PRO A 103 2.27 15.02 -1.73
N LEU A 104 3.15 14.32 -2.45
CA LEU A 104 3.06 12.87 -2.59
C LEU A 104 3.48 12.15 -1.30
N LEU A 105 4.53 12.63 -0.64
CA LEU A 105 4.94 12.12 0.67
C LEU A 105 3.84 12.37 1.71
N ASP A 106 3.27 13.57 1.70
CA ASP A 106 2.14 13.98 2.53
C ASP A 106 0.96 13.01 2.40
N TRP A 107 0.55 12.72 1.16
CA TRP A 107 -0.48 11.74 0.87
C TRP A 107 -0.15 10.35 1.44
N PHE A 108 1.10 9.91 1.30
CA PHE A 108 1.52 8.62 1.84
C PHE A 108 1.43 8.58 3.36
N GLU A 109 1.86 9.66 4.03
CA GLU A 109 1.76 9.77 5.48
C GLU A 109 0.31 9.79 5.95
N ASP A 110 -0.59 10.52 5.28
CA ASP A 110 -1.99 10.58 5.69
C ASP A 110 -2.72 9.23 5.55
N ASN A 111 -2.38 8.45 4.52
CA ASN A 111 -3.10 7.22 4.20
C ASN A 111 -2.47 5.96 4.81
N TYR A 112 -1.14 5.93 4.98
CA TYR A 112 -0.40 4.70 5.30
C TYR A 112 0.52 4.84 6.52
N ALA A 113 1.40 5.84 6.56
CA ALA A 113 2.40 5.92 7.63
C ALA A 113 1.85 6.52 8.94
N GLY A 114 0.89 7.44 8.85
CA GLY A 114 0.42 8.30 9.94
C GLY A 114 1.27 9.56 10.04
N ARG A 115 0.70 10.71 10.43
CA ARG A 115 1.46 11.97 10.58
C ARG A 115 2.16 12.06 11.93
N THR A 116 3.35 12.63 11.99
CA THR A 116 4.02 12.91 13.28
C THR A 116 3.16 13.82 14.15
N ASN A 117 3.02 13.47 15.42
CA ASN A 117 2.35 14.32 16.39
C ASN A 117 3.12 15.63 16.57
N ARG A 118 2.40 16.74 16.77
CA ARG A 118 3.01 18.05 17.12
C ARG A 118 3.91 18.01 18.36
N ARG A 119 3.77 16.99 19.21
CA ARG A 119 4.55 16.77 20.43
C ARG A 119 5.83 15.94 20.20
N GLY A 120 6.02 15.37 19.01
CA GLY A 120 7.17 14.52 18.68
C GLY A 120 7.19 13.17 19.40
N ASP A 121 6.07 12.75 19.98
CA ASP A 121 5.93 11.52 20.78
C ASP A 121 5.45 10.30 19.98
N GLY A 122 5.45 10.40 18.65
CA GLY A 122 5.05 9.33 17.73
C GLY A 122 4.17 9.83 16.58
N ARG A 123 3.62 8.90 15.80
CA ARG A 123 2.68 9.18 14.70
C ARG A 123 1.23 9.03 15.14
N ARG A 124 0.35 9.86 14.59
CA ARG A 124 -1.11 9.65 14.60
C ARG A 124 -1.42 8.35 13.86
N PRO A 125 -2.45 7.61 14.27
CA PRO A 125 -2.85 6.41 13.54
C PRO A 125 -3.17 6.79 12.08
N PRO A 126 -2.60 6.07 11.10
CA PRO A 126 -2.97 6.22 9.68
C PRO A 126 -4.42 5.78 9.43
N LEU A 127 -4.95 6.15 8.27
CA LEU A 127 -6.24 5.63 7.80
C LEU A 127 -6.26 4.09 7.68
N LEU A 128 -5.10 3.50 7.37
CA LEU A 128 -4.93 2.07 7.16
C LEU A 128 -3.83 1.52 8.08
N PRO A 129 -4.09 0.46 8.86
CA PRO A 129 -3.10 -0.12 9.78
C PRO A 129 -1.78 -0.46 9.07
N GLN A 130 -0.66 -0.20 9.74
CA GLN A 130 0.67 -0.38 9.16
C GLN A 130 0.97 -1.84 8.81
N GLU A 131 0.49 -2.76 9.63
CA GLU A 131 0.59 -4.20 9.45
C GLU A 131 -0.09 -4.68 8.16
N MET A 132 -1.05 -3.91 7.66
CA MET A 132 -1.81 -4.26 6.47
C MET A 132 -0.98 -4.04 5.20
N TRP A 133 -0.37 -2.86 5.06
CA TRP A 133 0.36 -2.46 3.85
C TRP A 133 1.87 -2.71 3.93
N ASN A 134 2.43 -2.88 5.13
CA ASN A 134 3.85 -3.16 5.30
C ASN A 134 4.17 -4.62 4.91
N LEU A 135 5.15 -4.76 4.04
CA LEU A 135 5.59 -5.99 3.42
C LEU A 135 6.94 -6.47 3.95
N TYR A 136 7.60 -5.75 4.87
CA TYR A 136 8.94 -6.10 5.34
C TYR A 136 8.98 -7.51 5.93
N GLN A 137 8.10 -7.81 6.89
CA GLN A 137 8.09 -9.13 7.53
C GLN A 137 7.74 -10.25 6.55
N ARG A 138 6.77 -10.02 5.66
CA ARG A 138 6.37 -10.99 4.62
C ARG A 138 7.51 -11.26 3.64
N THR A 139 8.22 -10.21 3.25
CA THR A 139 9.40 -10.25 2.40
C THR A 139 10.52 -11.07 3.03
N MET A 140 10.79 -10.86 4.32
CA MET A 140 11.81 -11.62 5.06
C MET A 140 11.44 -13.09 5.26
N LYS A 141 10.16 -13.38 5.49
CA LYS A 141 9.63 -14.75 5.64
C LYS A 141 9.45 -15.50 4.31
N ARG A 142 9.72 -14.85 3.17
CA ARG A 142 9.44 -15.37 1.81
C ARG A 142 7.98 -15.80 1.64
N GLU A 143 7.07 -15.15 2.35
CA GLU A 143 5.64 -15.29 2.10
C GLU A 143 5.32 -14.69 0.74
N ASP A 144 4.29 -15.23 0.06
CA ASP A 144 3.95 -14.84 -1.30
C ASP A 144 3.78 -13.33 -1.40
N ARG A 145 4.61 -12.69 -2.23
CA ARG A 145 4.54 -11.24 -2.46
C ARG A 145 3.35 -10.85 -3.35
N ASN A 146 2.55 -11.84 -3.80
CA ASN A 146 1.32 -11.83 -4.63
C ASN A 146 1.20 -10.84 -5.81
N ASN A 147 2.19 -9.99 -6.02
CA ASN A 147 2.23 -8.95 -7.04
C ASN A 147 2.09 -9.56 -8.45
N ASN A 148 2.76 -10.69 -8.71
CA ASN A 148 2.71 -11.35 -10.01
C ASN A 148 1.32 -11.91 -10.37
N TYR A 149 0.60 -12.48 -9.39
CA TYR A 149 -0.74 -13.03 -9.63
C TYR A 149 -1.76 -11.93 -9.89
N GLU A 150 -1.70 -10.85 -9.09
CA GLU A 150 -2.57 -9.69 -9.25
C GLU A 150 -2.29 -8.94 -10.56
N GLU A 151 -1.02 -8.72 -10.91
CA GLU A 151 -0.62 -8.14 -12.20
C GLU A 151 -1.08 -9.01 -13.39
N ALA A 152 -0.94 -10.34 -13.28
CA ALA A 152 -1.39 -11.25 -14.32
C ALA A 152 -2.92 -11.27 -14.47
N ALA A 153 -3.66 -11.23 -13.36
CA ALA A 153 -5.11 -11.12 -13.38
C ALA A 153 -5.57 -9.79 -13.98
N HIS A 154 -4.96 -8.67 -13.58
CA HIS A 154 -5.27 -7.34 -14.12
C HIS A 154 -5.06 -7.27 -15.64
N ARG A 155 -3.94 -7.80 -16.14
CA ARG A 155 -3.65 -7.84 -17.59
C ARG A 155 -4.69 -8.63 -18.38
N ARG A 156 -5.17 -9.76 -17.84
CA ARG A 156 -6.21 -10.61 -18.50
C ARG A 156 -7.59 -9.98 -18.53
N LEU A 157 -7.88 -9.01 -17.66
CA LEU A 157 -9.17 -8.31 -17.61
C LEU A 157 -9.18 -7.03 -18.45
N GLN A 158 -8.03 -6.58 -18.94
CA GLN A 158 -7.88 -5.39 -19.79
C GLN A 158 -7.75 -5.72 -21.29
N THR A 159 -7.74 -7.01 -21.63
CA THR A 159 -7.86 -7.52 -23.02
C THR A 159 -9.32 -7.69 -23.39
#